data_AF-A0A504LFG4-F1
#
_entry.id   AF-A0A504LFG4-F1
#
_cell.length_a   1.000
_cell.length_b   1.000
_cell.length_c   1.000
_cell.angle_alpha   90.00
_cell.angle_beta   90.00
_cell.angle_gamma   90.00
#
_symmetry.space_group_name_H-M   'P 1'
#
loop_
_entity.id
_entity.type
_entity.pdbx_description
1 polymer ?
#
loop_
_entity_poly.entity_id
_entity_poly.type
_entity_poly.pdbx_seq_one_letter_code
_entity_poly.pdbx_strand_id
1 'polypeptide(L)'
;MTTDDTTTSATPKDKNIHAKLGRLNSLQRNINAYMNSKSKKFAGIQAYVTQAAAAQNAQAALEAANDKLAADQATLATLETNLAAAQADSTTSPQTITDLENEITALNDTISTTDAQAITDAQAAADNAPAPTNESLDAALADMANKPVDADVTAWAKDTLAGKIDAQAAATATPTSTTTP
;
A
#
# COMPACT_ATOMS: atom_id res chain seq x y z
N MET A 1 5.51 -28.56 64.35
CA MET A 1 6.83 -28.03 63.96
C MET A 1 6.77 -27.85 62.46
N THR A 2 6.93 -26.61 62.02
CA THR A 2 6.74 -26.11 60.65
C THR A 2 8.01 -26.33 59.84
N THR A 3 7.87 -26.72 58.57
CA THR A 3 8.84 -26.53 57.48
C THR A 3 8.00 -26.29 56.24
N ASP A 4 7.57 -25.07 55.97
CA ASP A 4 8.27 -23.96 55.29
C ASP A 4 8.60 -24.24 53.81
N ASP A 5 8.20 -23.25 53.03
CA ASP A 5 7.89 -23.23 51.61
C ASP A 5 9.14 -22.95 50.78
N THR A 6 9.26 -23.57 49.60
CA THR A 6 9.89 -22.92 48.44
C THR A 6 9.48 -23.67 47.19
N THR A 7 8.22 -23.50 46.82
CA THR A 7 7.81 -23.67 45.42
C THR A 7 8.59 -22.66 44.59
N THR A 8 9.75 -23.06 44.07
CA THR A 8 10.56 -22.23 43.18
C THR A 8 9.78 -22.09 41.88
N SER A 9 8.95 -21.06 41.81
CA SER A 9 8.34 -20.59 40.58
C SER A 9 9.48 -20.26 39.63
N ALA A 10 9.75 -21.16 38.68
CA ALA A 10 10.73 -20.94 37.64
C ALA A 10 10.20 -19.81 36.77
N THR A 11 10.72 -18.61 36.99
CA THR A 11 10.57 -17.47 36.07
C THR A 11 10.83 -17.96 34.64
N PRO A 12 9.96 -17.62 33.65
CA PRO A 12 10.22 -17.96 32.26
C PRO A 12 11.60 -17.40 31.91
N LYS A 13 12.52 -18.29 31.58
CA LYS A 13 13.88 -17.91 31.25
C LYS A 13 13.85 -16.91 30.10
N ASP A 14 14.31 -15.69 30.36
CA ASP A 14 14.93 -14.75 29.39
C ASP A 14 16.18 -15.36 28.70
N LYS A 15 16.33 -16.69 28.70
CA LYS A 15 17.41 -17.41 28.06
C LYS A 15 17.01 -17.55 26.60
N ASN A 16 17.48 -16.61 25.79
CA ASN A 16 18.65 -16.84 24.95
C ASN A 16 18.84 -15.65 23.99
N ILE A 17 19.23 -14.47 24.50
CA ILE A 17 19.53 -13.31 23.64
C ILE A 17 20.56 -13.68 22.55
N HIS A 18 21.59 -14.47 22.88
CA HIS A 18 22.56 -14.95 21.89
C HIS A 18 21.95 -15.91 20.85
N ALA A 19 21.01 -16.78 21.24
CA ALA A 19 20.31 -17.62 20.25
C ALA A 19 19.36 -16.80 19.40
N LYS A 20 18.73 -15.76 19.98
CA LYS A 20 17.88 -14.81 19.24
C LYS A 20 18.70 -14.03 18.20
N LEU A 21 19.86 -13.51 18.60
CA LEU A 21 20.80 -12.84 17.69
C LEU A 21 21.33 -13.78 16.60
N GLY A 22 21.69 -15.02 16.95
CA GLY A 22 22.10 -16.02 15.97
C GLY A 22 21.00 -16.39 14.98
N ARG A 23 19.75 -16.48 15.46
CA ARG A 23 18.56 -16.69 14.60
C ARG A 23 18.33 -15.50 13.67
N LEU A 24 18.37 -14.28 14.19
CA LEU A 24 18.21 -13.06 13.38
C LEU A 24 19.30 -12.96 12.30
N ASN A 25 20.56 -13.28 12.61
CA ASN A 25 21.64 -13.25 11.62
C ASN A 25 21.45 -14.31 10.51
N SER A 26 21.01 -15.53 10.89
CA SER A 26 20.69 -16.58 9.91
C SER A 26 19.49 -16.20 9.05
N LEU A 27 18.46 -15.61 9.64
CA LEU A 27 17.28 -15.12 8.94
C LEU A 27 17.65 -13.98 7.98
N GLN A 28 18.50 -13.06 8.39
CA GLN A 28 19.00 -11.97 7.55
C GLN A 28 19.73 -12.51 6.31
N ARG A 29 20.64 -13.49 6.46
CA ARG A 29 21.27 -14.13 5.29
C ARG A 29 20.27 -14.82 4.38
N ASN A 30 19.28 -15.51 4.95
CA ASN A 30 18.25 -16.19 4.18
C ASN A 30 17.34 -15.20 3.43
N ILE A 31 16.87 -14.12 4.08
CA ILE A 31 16.05 -13.08 3.44
C ILE A 31 16.84 -12.35 2.34
N ASN A 32 18.13 -12.08 2.53
CA ASN A 32 18.93 -11.47 1.48
C ASN A 32 19.11 -12.38 0.26
N ALA A 33 19.13 -13.70 0.45
CA ALA A 33 19.24 -14.68 -0.63
C ALA A 33 17.91 -14.95 -1.36
N TYR A 34 16.75 -14.58 -0.78
CA TYR A 34 15.45 -15.10 -1.26
C TYR A 34 15.09 -14.64 -2.67
N MET A 35 15.49 -13.43 -3.09
CA MET A 35 15.15 -12.90 -4.42
C MET A 35 15.80 -13.70 -5.57
N ASN A 36 16.91 -14.38 -5.29
CA ASN A 36 17.61 -15.22 -6.26
C ASN A 36 17.41 -16.72 -6.01
N SER A 37 16.66 -17.09 -4.96
CA SER A 37 16.51 -18.47 -4.52
C SER A 37 15.25 -19.11 -5.09
N LYS A 38 15.41 -20.30 -5.68
CA LYS A 38 14.30 -21.16 -6.15
C LYS A 38 13.83 -22.15 -5.08
N SER A 39 14.34 -22.06 -3.85
CA SER A 39 13.96 -23.00 -2.80
C SER A 39 12.52 -22.77 -2.34
N LYS A 40 11.74 -23.86 -2.22
CA LYS A 40 10.37 -23.84 -1.69
C LYS A 40 10.26 -23.17 -0.33
N LYS A 41 11.35 -23.13 0.45
CA LYS A 41 11.42 -22.46 1.76
C LYS A 41 11.29 -20.94 1.69
N PHE A 42 11.46 -20.34 0.51
CA PHE A 42 11.32 -18.90 0.30
C PHE A 42 10.02 -18.51 -0.42
N ALA A 43 9.27 -19.48 -0.92
CA ALA A 43 8.05 -19.23 -1.68
C ALA A 43 7.00 -18.45 -0.86
N GLY A 44 6.89 -18.72 0.45
CA GLY A 44 5.98 -17.98 1.33
C GLY A 44 6.35 -16.50 1.49
N ILE A 45 7.65 -16.19 1.64
CA ILE A 45 8.13 -14.81 1.75
C ILE A 45 8.01 -14.07 0.41
N GLN A 46 8.27 -14.75 -0.72
CA GLN A 46 8.05 -14.19 -2.05
C GLN A 46 6.56 -13.87 -2.28
N ALA A 47 5.67 -14.82 -1.96
CA ALA A 47 4.23 -14.61 -2.05
C ALA A 47 3.76 -13.44 -1.17
N TYR A 48 4.27 -13.35 0.06
CA TYR A 48 4.00 -12.23 0.95
C TYR A 48 4.42 -10.89 0.32
N VAL A 49 5.64 -10.79 -0.21
CA VAL A 49 6.14 -9.55 -0.82
C VAL A 49 5.36 -9.18 -2.08
N THR A 50 5.06 -10.14 -2.95
CA THR A 50 4.25 -9.89 -4.15
C THR A 50 2.84 -9.45 -3.80
N GLN A 51 2.20 -10.08 -2.81
CA GLN A 51 0.86 -9.70 -2.37
C GLN A 51 0.85 -8.31 -1.72
N ALA A 52 1.82 -8.01 -0.85
CA ALA A 52 1.95 -6.70 -0.22
C ALA A 52 2.17 -5.60 -1.26
N ALA A 53 3.02 -5.84 -2.26
CA ALA A 53 3.28 -4.89 -3.33
C ALA A 53 2.03 -4.64 -4.19
N ALA A 54 1.26 -5.68 -4.51
CA ALA A 54 0.00 -5.55 -5.23
C ALA A 54 -1.02 -4.73 -4.43
N ALA A 55 -1.15 -5.00 -3.13
CA ALA A 55 -2.02 -4.24 -2.24
C ALA A 55 -1.61 -2.76 -2.14
N GLN A 56 -0.31 -2.47 -2.02
CA GLN A 56 0.23 -1.10 -2.00
C GLN A 56 -0.09 -0.36 -3.30
N ASN A 57 0.15 -0.97 -4.46
CA ASN A 57 -0.16 -0.37 -5.76
C ASN A 57 -1.65 -0.12 -5.95
N ALA A 58 -2.51 -1.06 -5.52
CA ALA A 58 -3.95 -0.91 -5.63
C ALA A 58 -4.48 0.22 -4.73
N GLN A 59 -3.95 0.34 -3.50
CA GLN A 59 -4.28 1.45 -2.60
C GLN A 59 -3.81 2.80 -3.16
N ALA A 60 -2.59 2.86 -3.70
CA ALA A 60 -2.06 4.08 -4.33
C ALA A 60 -2.89 4.50 -5.55
N ALA A 61 -3.36 3.54 -6.35
CA ALA A 61 -4.25 3.84 -7.49
C ALA A 61 -5.61 4.39 -7.03
N LEU A 62 -6.16 3.85 -5.93
CA LEU A 62 -7.41 4.35 -5.35
C LEU A 62 -7.23 5.76 -4.78
N GLU A 63 -6.13 6.04 -4.09
CA GLU A 63 -5.80 7.39 -3.60
C GLU A 63 -5.66 8.37 -4.77
N ALA A 64 -4.89 8.01 -5.81
CA ALA A 64 -4.73 8.85 -6.99
C ALA A 64 -6.05 9.14 -7.74
N ALA A 65 -6.95 8.16 -7.82
CA ALA A 65 -8.27 8.36 -8.44
C ALA A 65 -9.14 9.33 -7.61
N ASN A 66 -9.10 9.23 -6.28
CA ASN A 66 -9.81 10.16 -5.40
C ASN A 66 -9.20 11.57 -5.44
N ASP A 67 -7.87 11.69 -5.47
CA ASP A 67 -7.17 12.97 -5.60
C ASP A 67 -7.52 13.66 -6.92
N LYS A 68 -7.60 12.89 -8.03
CA LYS A 68 -8.05 13.43 -9.31
C LYS A 68 -9.48 13.95 -9.25
N LEU A 69 -10.41 13.19 -8.66
CA LEU A 69 -11.79 13.63 -8.47
C LEU A 69 -11.84 14.95 -7.67
N ALA A 70 -11.06 15.06 -6.59
CA ALA A 70 -11.01 16.27 -5.77
C ALA A 70 -10.45 17.47 -6.56
N ALA A 71 -9.41 17.26 -7.37
CA ALA A 71 -8.83 18.30 -8.22
C ALA A 71 -9.82 18.78 -9.31
N ASP A 72 -10.54 17.86 -9.93
CA ASP A 72 -11.54 18.18 -10.97
C ASP A 72 -12.74 18.90 -10.36
N GLN A 73 -13.19 18.51 -9.16
CA GLN A 73 -14.22 19.25 -8.42
C GLN A 73 -13.79 20.68 -8.05
N ALA A 74 -12.53 20.88 -7.64
CA ALA A 74 -11.99 22.20 -7.35
C ALA A 74 -11.92 23.08 -8.62
N THR A 75 -11.57 22.47 -9.75
CA THR A 75 -11.54 23.13 -11.05
C THR A 75 -12.94 23.53 -11.49
N LEU A 76 -13.92 22.64 -11.31
CA LEU A 76 -15.34 22.92 -11.59
C LEU A 76 -15.84 24.12 -10.79
N ALA A 77 -15.59 24.16 -9.47
CA ALA A 77 -15.99 25.28 -8.62
C ALA A 77 -15.35 26.62 -9.06
N THR A 78 -14.11 26.56 -9.57
CA THR A 78 -13.41 27.74 -10.12
C THR A 78 -14.07 28.21 -11.42
N LEU A 79 -14.41 27.28 -12.33
CA LEU A 79 -15.10 27.60 -13.58
C LEU A 79 -16.49 28.18 -13.32
N GLU A 80 -17.25 27.64 -12.36
CA GLU A 80 -18.55 28.17 -11.96
C GLU A 80 -18.44 29.60 -11.41
N THR A 81 -17.40 29.87 -10.61
CA THR A 81 -17.11 31.22 -10.11
C THR A 81 -16.78 32.18 -11.26
N ASN A 82 -15.96 31.73 -12.22
CA ASN A 82 -15.61 32.52 -13.40
C ASN A 82 -16.83 32.80 -14.29
N LEU A 83 -17.71 31.82 -14.47
CA LEU A 83 -18.95 31.98 -15.21
C LEU A 83 -19.86 33.03 -14.55
N ALA A 84 -20.03 32.96 -13.23
CA ALA A 84 -20.81 33.96 -12.49
C ALA A 84 -20.24 35.37 -12.63
N ALA A 85 -18.91 35.53 -12.56
CA ALA A 85 -18.24 36.81 -12.77
C ALA A 85 -18.41 37.33 -14.21
N ALA A 86 -18.24 36.45 -15.20
CA ALA A 86 -18.42 36.76 -16.62
C ALA A 86 -19.86 37.21 -16.93
N GLN A 87 -20.86 36.56 -16.35
CA GLN A 87 -22.27 36.92 -16.51
C GLN A 87 -22.63 38.24 -15.81
N ALA A 88 -21.93 38.61 -14.74
CA ALA A 88 -22.14 39.87 -14.03
C ALA A 88 -21.51 41.08 -14.76
N ASP A 89 -20.48 40.85 -15.59
CA ASP A 89 -19.82 41.88 -16.37
C ASP A 89 -20.45 42.03 -17.76
N SER A 90 -21.22 43.11 -17.95
CA SER A 90 -21.88 43.47 -19.21
C SER A 90 -20.93 43.69 -20.41
N THR A 91 -19.62 43.81 -20.17
CA THR A 91 -18.61 43.95 -21.23
C THR A 91 -18.06 42.60 -21.72
N THR A 92 -18.34 41.52 -20.99
CA THR A 92 -17.95 40.16 -21.40
C THR A 92 -18.70 39.75 -22.66
N SER A 93 -17.96 39.16 -23.60
CA SER A 93 -18.53 38.63 -24.84
C SER A 93 -19.45 37.43 -24.55
N PRO A 94 -20.59 37.31 -25.25
CA PRO A 94 -21.42 36.09 -25.20
C PRO A 94 -20.64 34.81 -25.51
N GLN A 95 -19.64 34.89 -26.40
CA GLN A 95 -18.81 33.73 -26.74
C GLN A 95 -18.04 33.20 -25.52
N THR A 96 -17.48 34.10 -24.70
CA THR A 96 -16.71 33.71 -23.49
C THR A 96 -17.61 33.01 -22.47
N ILE A 97 -18.86 33.44 -22.33
CA ILE A 97 -19.84 32.78 -21.45
C ILE A 97 -20.14 31.38 -21.98
N THR A 98 -20.42 31.23 -23.28
CA THR A 98 -20.66 29.93 -23.91
C THR A 98 -19.47 28.99 -23.79
N ASP A 99 -18.25 29.50 -23.95
CA ASP A 99 -17.03 28.69 -23.81
C ASP A 99 -16.89 28.15 -22.36
N LEU A 100 -17.12 28.98 -21.35
CA LEU A 100 -17.14 28.56 -19.94
C LEU A 100 -18.24 27.54 -19.63
N GLU A 101 -19.45 27.72 -20.16
CA GLU A 101 -20.55 26.75 -20.02
C GLU A 101 -20.20 25.39 -20.63
N ASN A 102 -19.53 25.39 -21.78
CA ASN A 102 -19.07 24.16 -22.44
C ASN A 102 -17.96 23.47 -21.63
N GLU A 103 -17.00 24.22 -21.08
CA GLU A 103 -15.95 23.67 -20.21
C GLU A 103 -16.54 23.05 -18.94
N ILE A 104 -17.49 23.73 -18.29
CA ILE A 104 -18.21 23.21 -17.11
C ILE A 104 -18.96 21.92 -17.45
N THR A 105 -19.63 21.88 -18.61
CA THR A 105 -20.36 20.69 -19.06
C THR A 105 -19.41 19.52 -19.29
N ALA A 106 -18.31 19.76 -20.03
CA ALA A 106 -17.31 18.73 -20.31
C ALA A 106 -16.64 18.19 -19.03
N LEU A 107 -16.36 19.06 -18.06
CA LEU A 107 -15.76 18.66 -16.79
C LEU A 107 -16.75 17.90 -15.91
N ASN A 108 -18.03 18.30 -15.86
CA ASN A 108 -19.08 17.53 -15.19
C ASN A 108 -19.26 16.13 -15.81
N ASP A 109 -19.20 16.02 -17.13
CA ASP A 109 -19.22 14.73 -17.81
C ASP A 109 -18.00 13.87 -17.43
N THR A 110 -16.81 14.49 -17.36
CA THR A 110 -15.58 13.81 -16.92
C THR A 110 -15.71 13.27 -15.49
N ILE A 111 -16.19 14.10 -14.56
CA ILE A 111 -16.38 13.72 -13.15
C ILE A 111 -17.39 12.58 -13.02
N SER A 112 -18.54 12.71 -13.69
CA SER A 112 -19.65 11.75 -13.56
C SER A 112 -19.42 10.43 -14.28
N THR A 113 -18.51 10.38 -15.25
CA THR A 113 -18.23 9.17 -16.04
C THR A 113 -16.83 8.64 -15.78
N THR A 114 -15.80 9.40 -16.13
CA THR A 114 -14.41 8.95 -16.16
C THR A 114 -13.86 8.79 -14.75
N ASP A 115 -14.04 9.80 -13.89
CA ASP A 115 -13.52 9.72 -12.52
C ASP A 115 -14.30 8.71 -11.67
N ALA A 116 -15.62 8.70 -11.81
CA ALA A 116 -16.48 7.71 -11.16
C ALA A 116 -16.08 6.26 -11.54
N GLN A 117 -15.79 6.02 -12.82
CA GLN A 117 -15.32 4.72 -13.28
C GLN A 117 -13.92 4.40 -12.76
N ALA A 118 -12.99 5.36 -12.80
CA ALA A 118 -11.63 5.17 -12.30
C ALA A 118 -11.60 4.80 -10.80
N ILE A 119 -12.44 5.44 -9.99
CA ILE A 119 -12.60 5.10 -8.56
C ILE A 119 -13.19 3.70 -8.40
N THR A 120 -14.21 3.36 -9.19
CA THR A 120 -14.83 2.02 -9.14
C THR A 120 -13.81 0.92 -9.48
N ASP A 121 -13.03 1.13 -10.55
CA ASP A 121 -12.02 0.18 -11.00
C ASP A 121 -10.87 0.06 -9.98
N ALA A 122 -10.41 1.19 -9.42
CA ALA A 122 -9.37 1.20 -8.40
C ALA A 122 -9.82 0.54 -7.09
N GLN A 123 -11.08 0.75 -6.68
CA GLN A 123 -11.66 0.07 -5.52
C GLN A 123 -11.74 -1.44 -5.75
N ALA A 124 -12.22 -1.86 -6.92
CA ALA A 124 -12.25 -3.28 -7.27
C ALA A 124 -10.83 -3.89 -7.29
N ALA A 125 -9.82 -3.16 -7.76
CA ALA A 125 -8.44 -3.61 -7.70
C ALA A 125 -7.93 -3.76 -6.25
N ALA A 126 -8.26 -2.80 -5.37
CA ALA A 126 -7.90 -2.87 -3.96
C ALA A 126 -8.57 -4.05 -3.24
N ASP A 127 -9.85 -4.30 -3.53
CA ASP A 127 -10.60 -5.43 -2.97
C ASP A 127 -10.04 -6.80 -3.44
N ASN A 128 -9.57 -6.87 -4.69
CA ASN A 128 -8.96 -8.08 -5.26
C ASN A 128 -7.48 -8.27 -4.86
N ALA A 129 -6.83 -7.25 -4.30
CA ALA A 129 -5.46 -7.29 -3.83
C ALA A 129 -5.38 -7.02 -2.32
N PRO A 130 -5.98 -7.88 -1.46
CA PRO A 130 -5.95 -7.66 -0.03
C PRO A 130 -4.51 -7.72 0.50
N ALA A 131 -4.18 -6.80 1.41
CA ALA A 131 -2.90 -6.80 2.09
C ALA A 131 -2.68 -8.13 2.85
N PRO A 132 -1.47 -8.72 2.79
CA PRO A 132 -1.19 -9.94 3.52
C PRO A 132 -1.19 -9.69 5.03
N THR A 133 -1.54 -10.70 5.81
CA THR A 133 -1.65 -10.58 7.27
C THR A 133 -0.36 -10.94 8.00
N ASN A 134 -0.24 -10.57 9.27
CA ASN A 134 0.90 -10.97 10.11
C ASN A 134 1.00 -12.49 10.22
N GLU A 135 -0.13 -13.19 10.29
CA GLU A 135 -0.18 -14.64 10.37
C GLU A 135 0.41 -15.29 9.11
N SER A 136 0.18 -14.70 7.93
CA SER A 136 0.78 -15.19 6.68
C SER A 136 2.30 -15.00 6.66
N LEU A 137 2.80 -13.90 7.24
CA LEU A 137 4.23 -13.66 7.40
C LEU A 137 4.85 -14.62 8.41
N ASP A 138 4.19 -14.82 9.56
CA ASP A 138 4.66 -15.73 10.61
C ASP A 138 4.75 -17.17 10.13
N ALA A 139 3.75 -17.64 9.36
CA ALA A 139 3.78 -18.95 8.71
C ALA A 139 4.97 -19.08 7.75
N ALA A 140 5.18 -18.07 6.88
CA ALA A 140 6.30 -18.05 5.93
C ALA A 140 7.67 -18.04 6.64
N LEU A 141 7.80 -17.29 7.74
CA LEU A 141 9.01 -17.24 8.55
C LEU A 141 9.26 -18.54 9.31
N ALA A 142 8.22 -19.19 9.84
CA ALA A 142 8.32 -20.46 10.56
C ALA A 142 8.82 -21.58 9.64
N ASP A 143 8.30 -21.63 8.41
CA ASP A 143 8.72 -22.57 7.38
C ASP A 143 10.20 -22.43 7.02
N MET A 144 10.72 -21.20 7.03
CA MET A 144 12.11 -20.88 6.72
C MET A 144 13.06 -21.11 7.91
N ALA A 145 12.63 -20.76 9.12
CA ALA A 145 13.46 -20.81 10.33
C ALA A 145 13.55 -22.21 10.95
N ASN A 146 12.62 -23.11 10.62
CA ASN A 146 12.45 -24.43 11.24
C ASN A 146 12.42 -24.34 12.79
N LYS A 147 11.93 -23.20 13.31
CA LYS A 147 11.90 -22.76 14.71
C LYS A 147 10.72 -21.80 14.92
N PRO A 148 10.16 -21.70 16.14
CA PRO A 148 9.00 -20.84 16.41
C PRO A 148 9.32 -19.37 16.17
N VAL A 149 8.44 -18.65 15.47
CA VAL A 149 8.56 -17.20 15.23
C VAL A 149 8.05 -16.44 16.46
N ASP A 150 8.80 -15.44 16.88
CA ASP A 150 8.42 -14.54 17.97
C ASP A 150 8.15 -13.13 17.42
N ALA A 151 7.41 -12.31 18.16
CA ALA A 151 6.94 -11.01 17.68
C ALA A 151 8.08 -10.08 17.23
N ASP A 152 9.26 -10.17 17.86
CA ASP A 152 10.41 -9.33 17.47
C ASP A 152 11.04 -9.81 16.15
N VAL A 153 11.02 -11.12 15.89
CA VAL A 153 11.42 -11.67 14.59
C VAL A 153 10.45 -11.25 13.49
N THR A 154 9.14 -11.26 13.77
CA THR A 154 8.12 -10.75 12.83
C THR A 154 8.31 -9.27 12.55
N ALA A 155 8.53 -8.46 13.59
CA ALA A 155 8.76 -7.02 13.44
C ALA A 155 10.03 -6.73 12.62
N TRP A 156 11.14 -7.40 12.93
CA TRP A 156 12.38 -7.28 12.16
C TRP A 156 12.20 -7.72 10.68
N ALA A 157 11.45 -8.78 10.44
CA ALA A 157 11.19 -9.26 9.08
C ALA A 157 10.35 -8.25 8.30
N LYS A 158 9.33 -7.64 8.90
CA LYS A 158 8.54 -6.57 8.25
C LYS A 158 9.42 -5.41 7.82
N ASP A 159 10.25 -4.91 8.73
CA ASP A 159 11.18 -3.81 8.45
C ASP A 159 12.15 -4.16 7.31
N THR A 160 12.73 -5.36 7.35
CA THR A 160 13.65 -5.83 6.30
C THR A 160 12.95 -6.04 4.95
N LEU A 161 11.69 -6.46 4.95
CA LEU A 161 10.92 -6.71 3.74
C LEU A 161 10.29 -5.44 3.16
N ALA A 162 10.09 -4.37 3.95
CA ALA A 162 9.48 -3.12 3.51
C ALA A 162 10.12 -2.58 2.22
N GLY A 163 11.44 -2.37 2.22
CA GLY A 163 12.13 -1.89 1.02
C GLY A 163 12.08 -2.83 -0.18
N LYS A 164 11.83 -4.14 0.03
CA LYS A 164 11.62 -5.10 -1.07
C LYS A 164 10.20 -5.05 -1.61
N ILE A 165 9.22 -4.81 -0.73
CA ILE A 165 7.83 -4.57 -1.10
C ILE A 165 7.77 -3.29 -1.94
N ASP A 166 8.41 -2.21 -1.50
CA ASP A 166 8.47 -0.95 -2.26
C ASP A 166 9.13 -1.15 -3.63
N ALA A 167 10.27 -1.85 -3.70
CA ALA A 167 10.93 -2.13 -4.97
C ALA A 167 10.06 -3.00 -5.91
N GLN A 168 9.34 -3.99 -5.36
CA GLN A 168 8.43 -4.83 -6.14
C GLN A 168 7.20 -4.05 -6.60
N ALA A 169 6.66 -3.18 -5.74
CA ALA A 169 5.54 -2.29 -6.06
C ALA A 169 5.94 -1.36 -7.20
N ALA A 170 7.10 -0.69 -7.10
CA ALA A 170 7.63 0.16 -8.15
C ALA A 170 7.88 -0.59 -9.48
N ALA A 171 8.36 -1.82 -9.44
CA ALA A 171 8.60 -2.63 -10.64
C ALA A 171 7.32 -3.12 -11.32
N THR A 172 6.22 -3.21 -10.58
CA THR A 172 4.91 -3.68 -11.08
C THR A 172 3.88 -2.57 -11.22
N ALA A 173 4.24 -1.35 -10.82
CA ALA A 173 3.45 -0.16 -11.09
C ALA A 173 3.28 -0.05 -12.60
N THR A 174 2.03 0.08 -13.05
CA THR A 174 1.78 0.30 -14.47
C THR A 174 2.33 1.69 -14.80
N PRO A 175 3.29 1.83 -15.74
CA PRO A 175 3.75 3.15 -16.14
C PRO A 175 2.55 3.87 -16.74
N THR A 176 2.09 4.94 -16.09
CA THR A 176 1.31 5.96 -16.77
C THR A 176 2.20 6.45 -17.90
N SER A 177 1.88 6.01 -19.12
CA SER A 177 2.54 6.53 -20.30
C SER A 177 2.34 8.03 -20.28
N THR A 178 3.39 8.77 -19.98
CA THR A 178 3.51 10.18 -20.24
C THR A 178 3.51 10.33 -21.76
N THR A 179 2.32 10.40 -22.34
CA THR A 179 2.14 10.96 -23.67
C THR A 179 2.43 12.44 -23.55
N THR A 180 3.70 12.80 -23.74
CA THR A 180 4.13 14.17 -23.96
C THR A 180 3.57 14.64 -25.32
N PRO A 181 2.94 15.83 -25.41
CA PRO A 181 2.50 16.41 -26.68
C PRO A 181 3.64 16.73 -27.64
#